data_AF-A0A2V2E2E6-F1
#
_entry.id   AF-A0A2V2E2E6-F1
#
_cell.length_a   1.000
_cell.length_b   1.000
_cell.length_c   1.000
_cell.angle_alpha   90.00
_cell.angle_beta   90.00
_cell.angle_gamma   90.00
#
_symmetry.space_group_name_H-M   'P 1'
#
loop_
_entity.id
_entity.type
_entity.pdbx_description
1 polymer ?
#
loop_
_entity_poly.entity_id
_entity_poly.type
_entity_poly.pdbx_seq_one_letter_code
_entity_poly.pdbx_strand_id
1 'polypeptide(L)'
;MPQRNMEALLLCHTPEPETAIALAGRLCYSDSDILSLKDAVQGKSESFVKKLISLGHLSPIEHASFTFAAQGVSRALLAQITRHRIASFSVQSQRYVKKDALDYIVPPSVKALGEEAELEYIAQIQQCEQFYQHWLSLGIPAEDARFMLPNAAETRMVFTMNARELMHFFNLRCCNRAQWEIRALAWAMLGMCMREAPSLFSICGPFCASGACPEGKMSCGKAGEVRERLEKLKELAASGTSDAEISRFARENCI
;
A
#
# COMPACT_ATOMS: atom_id res chain seq x y z
N MET A 1 9.69 -15.92 -19.40
CA MET A 1 8.87 -14.84 -18.81
C MET A 1 9.08 -14.85 -17.31
N PRO A 2 9.52 -13.76 -16.66
CA PRO A 2 9.82 -13.82 -15.24
C PRO A 2 8.54 -13.61 -14.41
N GLN A 3 8.24 -14.55 -13.52
CA GLN A 3 7.40 -14.29 -12.36
C GLN A 3 7.97 -13.07 -11.61
N ARG A 4 7.12 -12.11 -11.26
CA ARG A 4 7.54 -10.94 -10.49
C ARG A 4 7.12 -11.07 -9.04
N ASN A 5 7.96 -10.58 -8.15
CA ASN A 5 7.62 -10.40 -6.75
C ASN A 5 7.30 -8.92 -6.53
N MET A 6 6.35 -8.65 -5.61
CA MET A 6 5.96 -7.29 -5.26
C MET A 6 7.15 -6.53 -4.67
N GLU A 7 7.42 -5.34 -5.19
CA GLU A 7 8.35 -4.36 -4.63
C GLU A 7 7.61 -3.04 -4.48
N ALA A 8 7.74 -2.41 -3.32
CA ALA A 8 7.20 -1.09 -3.03
C ALA A 8 8.34 -0.14 -2.65
N LEU A 9 8.18 1.13 -3.01
CA LEU A 9 9.14 2.19 -2.69
C LEU A 9 8.37 3.42 -2.20
N LEU A 10 8.91 4.10 -1.19
CA LEU A 10 8.48 5.44 -0.82
C LEU A 10 9.30 6.45 -1.62
N LEU A 11 8.68 7.11 -2.59
CA LEU A 11 9.37 8.05 -3.48
C LEU A 11 9.61 9.40 -2.81
N CYS A 12 8.60 9.90 -2.09
CA CYS A 12 8.69 11.16 -1.34
C CYS A 12 7.53 11.28 -0.35
N HIS A 13 7.66 12.21 0.60
CA HIS A 13 6.60 12.61 1.51
C HIS A 13 6.71 14.10 1.86
N THR A 14 5.68 14.64 2.52
CA THR A 14 5.72 16.00 3.08
C THR A 14 6.94 16.15 4.00
N PRO A 15 7.82 17.15 3.78
CA PRO A 15 8.91 17.45 4.71
C PRO A 15 8.34 17.81 6.09
N GLU A 16 8.93 17.25 7.15
CA GLU A 16 8.48 17.44 8.54
C GLU A 16 6.94 17.26 8.70
N PRO A 17 6.40 16.05 8.43
CA PRO A 17 4.96 15.85 8.33
C PRO A 17 4.23 16.21 9.63
N GLU A 18 4.82 15.96 10.80
CA GLU A 18 4.29 16.37 12.09
C GLU A 18 4.16 17.89 12.23
N THR A 19 5.15 18.64 11.75
CA THR A 19 5.14 20.11 11.80
C THR A 19 4.04 20.66 10.92
N ALA A 20 3.88 20.13 9.70
CA ALA A 20 2.80 20.52 8.79
C ALA A 20 1.41 20.30 9.42
N ILE A 21 1.20 19.14 10.04
CA ILE A 21 -0.04 18.80 10.75
C ILE A 21 -0.25 19.72 11.96
N ALA A 22 0.79 19.96 12.76
CA ALA A 22 0.70 20.75 13.97
C ALA A 22 0.38 22.22 13.69
N LEU A 23 0.96 22.80 12.64
CA LEU A 23 0.63 24.15 12.18
C LEU A 23 -0.84 24.28 11.80
N ALA A 24 -1.34 23.35 10.97
CA ALA A 24 -2.73 23.35 10.54
C ALA A 24 -3.70 23.18 11.71
N GLY A 25 -3.42 22.21 12.60
CA GLY A 25 -4.28 21.96 13.76
C GLY A 25 -4.25 23.09 14.78
N ARG A 26 -3.10 23.74 14.99
CA ARG A 26 -2.98 24.82 15.99
C ARG A 26 -3.67 26.10 15.55
N LEU A 27 -3.68 26.41 14.25
CA LEU A 27 -4.42 27.54 13.70
C LEU A 27 -5.90 27.50 14.13
N CYS A 28 -6.52 26.32 14.19
CA CYS A 28 -7.93 26.19 14.58
C CYS A 28 -8.24 26.59 16.04
N TYR A 29 -7.24 26.69 16.91
CA TYR A 29 -7.40 26.93 18.35
C TYR A 29 -6.53 28.08 18.86
N SER A 30 -5.98 28.89 17.95
CA SER A 30 -5.01 29.94 18.25
C SER A 30 -5.61 31.30 17.94
N ASP A 31 -5.64 32.19 18.93
CA ASP A 31 -5.91 33.63 18.73
C ASP A 31 -4.62 34.40 18.34
N SER A 32 -3.51 33.67 18.22
CA SER A 32 -2.20 34.18 17.80
C SER A 32 -2.14 34.40 16.29
N ASP A 33 -1.46 35.45 15.87
CA ASP A 33 -1.20 35.76 14.46
C ASP A 33 -0.44 34.62 13.74
N ILE A 34 -0.68 34.48 12.43
CA ILE A 34 -0.10 33.43 11.59
C ILE A 34 1.43 33.43 11.66
N LEU A 35 2.05 34.60 11.81
CA LEU A 35 3.50 34.73 11.88
C LEU A 35 4.11 34.02 13.11
N SER A 36 3.34 33.86 14.18
CA SER A 36 3.77 33.21 15.44
C SER A 36 3.51 31.70 15.50
N LEU A 37 2.81 31.13 14.50
CA LEU A 37 2.42 29.72 14.51
C LEU A 37 3.62 28.76 14.52
N LYS A 38 4.69 29.12 13.80
CA LYS A 38 5.91 28.30 13.73
C LYS A 38 6.56 28.14 15.10
N ASP A 39 6.73 29.25 15.82
CA ASP A 39 7.29 29.24 17.18
C ASP A 39 6.40 28.44 18.14
N ALA A 40 5.09 28.49 17.93
CA ALA A 40 4.12 27.82 18.78
C ALA A 40 4.12 26.29 18.68
N VAL A 41 4.61 25.72 17.56
CA VAL A 41 4.71 24.27 17.34
C VAL A 41 6.14 23.72 17.47
N GLN A 42 7.15 24.59 17.50
CA GLN A 42 8.55 24.20 17.58
C GLN A 42 8.81 23.29 18.79
N GLY A 43 9.37 22.09 18.52
CA GLY A 43 9.66 21.07 19.53
C GLY A 43 8.44 20.40 20.17
N LYS A 44 7.22 20.70 19.71
CA LYS A 44 5.95 20.20 20.28
C LYS A 44 5.10 19.41 19.29
N SER A 45 5.45 19.42 18.00
CA SER A 45 4.67 18.83 16.90
C SER A 45 4.19 17.41 17.20
N GLU A 46 5.07 16.48 17.57
CA GLU A 46 4.70 15.08 17.82
C GLU A 46 3.63 14.90 18.92
N SER A 47 3.84 15.56 20.06
CA SER A 47 2.91 15.48 21.19
C SER A 47 1.53 16.05 20.83
N PHE A 48 1.51 17.09 20.00
CA PHE A 48 0.30 17.72 19.52
C PHE A 48 -0.43 16.82 18.52
N VAL A 49 0.29 16.21 17.57
CA VAL A 49 -0.25 15.23 16.62
C VAL A 49 -0.90 14.05 17.36
N LYS A 50 -0.21 13.48 18.36
CA LYS A 50 -0.76 12.40 19.20
C LYS A 50 -2.06 12.81 19.90
N LYS A 51 -2.14 14.06 20.40
CA LYS A 51 -3.35 14.62 21.00
C LYS A 51 -4.49 14.80 19.98
N LEU A 52 -4.20 15.26 18.77
CA LEU A 52 -5.22 15.37 17.72
C LEU A 52 -5.82 14.01 17.38
N ILE A 53 -4.97 12.98 17.24
CA ILE A 53 -5.42 11.62 16.93
C ILE A 53 -6.26 11.04 18.07
N SER A 54 -5.86 11.22 19.33
CA SER A 54 -6.62 10.71 20.47
C SER A 54 -8.00 11.36 20.63
N LEU A 55 -8.15 12.61 20.20
CA LEU A 55 -9.42 13.34 20.15
C LEU A 55 -10.24 13.04 18.88
N GLY A 56 -9.70 12.29 17.92
CA GLY A 56 -10.37 12.01 16.64
C GLY A 56 -10.37 13.21 15.67
N HIS A 57 -9.55 14.24 15.92
CA HIS A 57 -9.39 15.37 15.02
C HIS A 57 -8.48 15.02 13.85
N LEU A 58 -9.05 14.32 12.86
CA LEU A 58 -8.29 13.77 11.74
C LEU A 58 -8.11 14.74 10.55
N SER A 59 -8.84 15.85 10.47
CA SER A 59 -8.70 16.78 9.34
C SER A 59 -7.30 17.40 9.24
N PRO A 60 -6.59 17.80 10.32
CA PRO A 60 -5.24 18.32 10.17
C PRO A 60 -4.23 17.27 9.68
N ILE A 61 -4.54 15.98 9.89
CA ILE A 61 -3.69 14.86 9.45
C ILE A 61 -3.60 14.81 7.91
N GLU A 62 -4.60 15.33 7.20
CA GLU A 62 -4.64 15.34 5.73
C GLU A 62 -3.54 16.22 5.09
N HIS A 63 -2.90 17.13 5.86
CA HIS A 63 -1.84 17.99 5.33
C HIS A 63 -0.51 17.27 5.08
N ALA A 64 -0.31 16.07 5.64
CA ALA A 64 0.83 15.22 5.32
C ALA A 64 0.46 14.27 4.17
N SER A 65 1.30 14.15 3.15
CA SER A 65 1.12 13.26 2.00
C SER A 65 2.36 12.42 1.73
N PHE A 66 2.15 11.19 1.24
CA PHE A 66 3.20 10.23 0.91
C PHE A 66 2.94 9.67 -0.49
N THR A 67 4.00 9.59 -1.29
CA THR A 67 3.96 9.08 -2.66
C THR A 67 4.78 7.81 -2.75
N PHE A 68 4.16 6.75 -3.25
CA PHE A 68 4.75 5.43 -3.38
C PHE A 68 4.86 5.03 -4.84
N ALA A 69 5.77 4.09 -5.13
CA ALA A 69 5.75 3.28 -6.33
C ALA A 69 5.57 1.81 -5.97
N ALA A 70 4.86 1.07 -6.81
CA ALA A 70 4.76 -0.38 -6.70
C ALA A 70 4.94 -1.04 -8.08
N GLN A 71 5.67 -2.15 -8.10
CA GLN A 71 5.81 -3.03 -9.26
C GLN A 71 5.71 -4.50 -8.83
N GLY A 72 5.59 -5.41 -9.81
CA GLY A 72 5.37 -6.83 -9.47
C GLY A 72 4.03 -7.06 -8.77
N VAL A 73 3.03 -6.23 -9.08
CA VAL A 73 1.66 -6.32 -8.56
C VAL A 73 0.68 -6.57 -9.69
N SER A 74 -0.40 -7.28 -9.42
CA SER A 74 -1.38 -7.74 -10.41
C SER A 74 -2.41 -6.67 -10.76
N ARG A 75 -3.11 -6.86 -11.88
CA ARG A 75 -4.31 -6.09 -12.21
C ARG A 75 -5.45 -6.34 -11.21
N ALA A 76 -5.51 -7.52 -10.56
CA ALA A 76 -6.47 -7.78 -9.48
C ALA A 76 -6.23 -6.90 -8.25
N LEU A 77 -4.96 -6.67 -7.87
CA LEU A 77 -4.62 -5.71 -6.82
C LEU A 77 -4.99 -4.29 -7.25
N LEU A 78 -4.67 -3.90 -8.49
CA LEU A 78 -5.00 -2.58 -9.02
C LEU A 78 -6.50 -2.26 -8.90
N ALA A 79 -7.37 -3.23 -9.19
CA ALA A 79 -8.82 -3.07 -9.07
C ALA A 79 -9.30 -2.85 -7.62
N GLN A 80 -8.51 -3.29 -6.62
CA GLN A 80 -8.82 -3.08 -5.21
C GLN A 80 -8.26 -1.76 -4.69
N ILE A 81 -7.00 -1.45 -4.98
CA ILE A 81 -6.34 -0.25 -4.43
C ILE A 81 -6.98 1.03 -4.97
N THR A 82 -7.40 1.05 -6.24
CA THR A 82 -8.07 2.21 -6.86
C THR A 82 -9.46 2.52 -6.29
N ARG A 83 -9.99 1.67 -5.41
CA ARG A 83 -11.23 1.95 -4.64
C ARG A 83 -10.98 2.92 -3.49
N HIS A 84 -9.73 3.16 -3.12
CA HIS A 84 -9.31 4.22 -2.21
C HIS A 84 -9.28 5.54 -2.96
N ARG A 85 -10.40 6.27 -2.92
CA ARG A 85 -10.67 7.44 -3.78
C ARG A 85 -9.94 8.70 -3.35
N ILE A 86 -9.50 8.79 -2.08
CA ILE A 86 -8.75 9.94 -1.57
C ILE A 86 -7.26 9.69 -1.84
N ALA A 87 -6.95 9.43 -3.10
CA ALA A 87 -5.63 9.09 -3.57
C ALA A 87 -5.50 9.47 -5.05
N SER A 88 -4.26 9.70 -5.49
CA SER A 88 -3.92 9.95 -6.89
C SER A 88 -3.14 8.76 -7.43
N PHE A 89 -3.44 8.31 -8.65
CA PHE A 89 -2.79 7.15 -9.28
C PHE A 89 -2.28 7.47 -10.68
N SER A 90 -1.05 7.04 -10.97
CA SER A 90 -0.45 6.99 -12.29
C SER A 90 -0.05 5.56 -12.58
N VAL A 91 -0.74 4.91 -13.52
CA VAL A 91 -0.63 3.46 -13.76
C VAL A 91 -0.09 3.19 -15.15
N GLN A 92 0.80 2.21 -15.28
CA GLN A 92 1.30 1.77 -16.58
C GLN A 92 0.13 1.31 -17.48
N SER A 93 -0.03 2.00 -18.62
CA SER A 93 -1.14 1.79 -19.54
C SER A 93 -0.87 0.62 -20.50
N GLN A 94 -1.76 -0.37 -20.50
CA GLN A 94 -1.81 -1.43 -21.52
C GLN A 94 -2.25 -0.92 -22.91
N ARG A 95 -2.73 0.33 -23.03
CA ARG A 95 -3.09 0.92 -24.33
C ARG A 95 -1.84 1.40 -25.10
N TYR A 96 -0.82 1.83 -24.35
CA TYR A 96 0.37 2.47 -24.92
C TYR A 96 1.64 1.63 -24.75
N VAL A 97 1.77 0.91 -23.65
CA VAL A 97 2.95 0.08 -23.37
C VAL A 97 2.71 -1.32 -23.91
N LYS A 98 3.26 -1.60 -25.09
CA LYS A 98 3.38 -2.95 -25.62
C LYS A 98 4.58 -3.62 -24.94
N LYS A 99 4.38 -4.81 -24.39
CA LYS A 99 5.47 -5.68 -23.94
C LYS A 99 5.50 -6.90 -24.87
N ASP A 100 6.70 -7.31 -25.25
CA ASP A 100 6.92 -8.54 -26.01
C ASP A 100 6.63 -9.79 -25.16
N ALA A 101 6.77 -9.65 -23.85
CA ALA A 101 6.50 -10.68 -22.85
C ALA A 101 5.66 -10.13 -21.69
N LEU A 102 4.59 -10.82 -21.33
CA LEU A 102 3.72 -10.52 -20.20
C LEU A 102 4.41 -10.93 -18.89
N ASP A 103 4.78 -9.95 -18.06
CA ASP A 103 5.10 -10.20 -16.66
C ASP A 103 3.80 -10.59 -15.91
N TYR A 104 3.87 -11.54 -14.97
CA TYR A 104 2.69 -12.04 -14.24
C TYR A 104 2.97 -12.39 -12.78
N ILE A 105 1.89 -12.56 -12.03
CA ILE A 105 1.86 -12.94 -10.62
C ILE A 105 1.20 -14.32 -10.48
N VAL A 106 1.85 -15.24 -9.78
CA VAL A 106 1.31 -16.57 -9.44
C VAL A 106 0.75 -16.52 -8.01
N PRO A 107 -0.55 -16.82 -7.79
CA PRO A 107 -1.14 -16.83 -6.46
C PRO A 107 -0.52 -17.91 -5.54
N PRO A 108 -0.33 -17.64 -4.24
CA PRO A 108 0.17 -18.62 -3.28
C PRO A 108 -0.68 -19.89 -3.20
N SER A 109 -1.99 -19.77 -3.42
CA SER A 109 -2.92 -20.91 -3.44
C SER A 109 -2.66 -21.85 -4.62
N VAL A 110 -2.15 -21.35 -5.74
CA VAL A 110 -1.74 -22.18 -6.87
C VAL A 110 -0.42 -22.88 -6.52
N LYS A 111 0.55 -22.13 -5.98
CA LYS A 111 1.84 -22.71 -5.54
C LYS A 111 1.69 -23.82 -4.50
N ALA A 112 0.71 -23.68 -3.60
CA ALA A 112 0.41 -24.68 -2.59
C ALA A 112 -0.08 -26.02 -3.15
N LEU A 113 -0.51 -26.08 -4.42
CA LEU A 113 -0.91 -27.32 -5.09
C LEU A 113 0.29 -28.09 -5.67
N GLY A 114 1.49 -27.50 -5.68
CA GLY A 114 2.71 -28.11 -6.19
C GLY A 114 3.14 -27.59 -7.57
N GLU A 115 4.32 -28.04 -8.00
CA GLU A 115 5.00 -27.56 -9.20
C GLU A 115 4.18 -27.79 -10.48
N GLU A 116 3.49 -28.92 -10.60
CA GLU A 116 2.67 -29.23 -11.78
C GLU A 116 1.54 -28.21 -11.98
N ALA A 117 0.84 -27.85 -10.91
CA ALA A 117 -0.24 -26.85 -10.95
C ALA A 117 0.30 -25.44 -11.22
N GLU A 118 1.49 -25.11 -10.70
CA GLU A 118 2.16 -23.84 -11.00
C GLU A 118 2.54 -23.76 -12.49
N LEU A 119 3.09 -24.85 -13.06
CA LEU A 119 3.41 -24.93 -14.49
C LEU A 119 2.17 -24.85 -15.37
N GLU A 120 1.07 -25.53 -15.00
CA GLU A 120 -0.20 -25.44 -15.72
C GLU A 120 -0.74 -24.00 -15.72
N TYR A 121 -0.75 -23.34 -14.56
CA TYR A 121 -1.17 -21.94 -14.45
C TYR A 121 -0.31 -21.03 -15.32
N ILE A 122 1.02 -21.21 -15.33
CA ILE A 122 1.92 -20.44 -16.19
C ILE A 122 1.61 -20.68 -17.67
N ALA A 123 1.36 -21.92 -18.08
CA ALA A 123 0.99 -22.26 -19.45
C ALA A 123 -0.34 -21.58 -19.87
N GLN A 124 -1.32 -21.48 -18.98
CA GLN A 124 -2.58 -20.76 -19.24
C GLN A 124 -2.35 -19.25 -19.42
N ILE A 125 -1.47 -18.64 -18.62
CA ILE A 125 -1.09 -17.23 -18.79
C ILE A 125 -0.40 -17.00 -20.15
N GLN A 126 0.49 -17.91 -20.54
CA GLN A 126 1.15 -17.88 -21.85
C GLN A 126 0.13 -18.00 -23.00
N GLN A 127 -0.88 -18.85 -22.84
CA GLN A 127 -1.95 -18.99 -23.82
C GLN A 127 -2.75 -17.68 -24.00
N CYS A 128 -3.05 -16.98 -22.90
CA CYS A 128 -3.68 -15.65 -22.96
C CYS A 128 -2.82 -14.63 -23.69
N GLU A 129 -1.50 -14.64 -23.47
CA GLU A 129 -0.57 -13.80 -24.21
C GLU A 129 -0.55 -14.11 -25.70
N GLN A 130 -0.54 -15.38 -26.09
CA GLN A 130 -0.62 -15.78 -27.50
C GLN A 130 -1.89 -15.26 -28.16
N PHE A 131 -3.04 -15.31 -27.46
CA PHE A 131 -4.28 -14.72 -27.97
C PHE A 131 -4.14 -13.20 -28.16
N TYR A 132 -3.55 -12.50 -27.19
CA TYR A 132 -3.29 -11.06 -27.31
C TYR A 132 -2.42 -10.73 -28.53
N GLN A 133 -1.30 -11.45 -28.72
CA GLN A 133 -0.39 -11.23 -29.85
C GLN A 133 -1.04 -11.58 -31.20
N HIS A 134 -1.87 -12.63 -31.24
CA HIS A 134 -2.62 -12.98 -32.43
C HIS A 134 -3.51 -11.81 -32.89
N TRP A 135 -4.30 -11.22 -31.99
CA TRP A 135 -5.17 -10.08 -32.35
C TRP A 135 -4.37 -8.85 -32.78
N LEU A 136 -3.24 -8.56 -32.14
CA LEU A 136 -2.33 -7.51 -32.59
C LEU A 136 -1.81 -7.76 -34.01
N SER A 137 -1.47 -9.00 -34.36
CA SER A 137 -0.99 -9.35 -35.70
C SER A 137 -2.04 -9.16 -36.80
N LEU A 138 -3.33 -9.19 -36.44
CA LEU A 138 -4.46 -8.90 -37.33
C LEU A 138 -4.79 -7.40 -37.40
N GLY A 139 -4.02 -6.54 -36.74
CA GLY A 139 -4.21 -5.09 -36.75
C GLY A 139 -5.21 -4.55 -35.72
N ILE A 140 -5.70 -5.38 -34.78
CA ILE A 140 -6.56 -4.91 -33.70
C ILE A 140 -5.75 -4.00 -32.76
N PRO A 141 -6.28 -2.82 -32.39
CA PRO A 141 -5.60 -1.92 -31.45
C PRO A 141 -5.33 -2.59 -30.09
N ALA A 142 -4.21 -2.21 -29.45
CA ALA A 142 -3.83 -2.76 -28.15
C ALA A 142 -4.88 -2.53 -27.05
N GLU A 143 -5.69 -1.46 -27.18
CA GLU A 143 -6.74 -1.16 -26.20
C GLU A 143 -7.91 -2.17 -26.21
N ASP A 144 -8.12 -2.86 -27.33
CA ASP A 144 -9.14 -3.91 -27.49
C ASP A 144 -8.50 -5.29 -27.29
N ALA A 145 -7.36 -5.55 -27.93
CA ALA A 145 -6.66 -6.83 -27.84
C ALA A 145 -6.35 -7.22 -26.38
N ARG A 146 -6.03 -6.22 -25.52
CA ARG A 146 -5.72 -6.45 -24.10
C ARG A 146 -6.86 -7.08 -23.30
N PHE A 147 -8.07 -7.19 -23.84
CA PHE A 147 -9.18 -7.87 -23.18
C PHE A 147 -8.89 -9.37 -23.01
N MET A 148 -7.94 -9.91 -23.79
CA MET A 148 -7.42 -11.27 -23.60
C MET A 148 -6.44 -11.41 -22.43
N LEU A 149 -5.94 -10.31 -21.85
CA LEU A 149 -4.96 -10.36 -20.78
C LEU A 149 -5.62 -10.68 -19.43
N PRO A 150 -5.03 -11.59 -18.63
CA PRO A 150 -5.61 -12.01 -17.36
C PRO A 150 -5.41 -10.98 -16.26
N ASN A 151 -6.21 -11.07 -15.19
CA ASN A 151 -6.05 -10.27 -13.97
C ASN A 151 -4.68 -10.45 -13.28
N ALA A 152 -4.01 -11.57 -13.54
CA ALA A 152 -2.68 -11.87 -13.05
C ALA A 152 -1.55 -11.11 -13.77
N ALA A 153 -1.86 -10.42 -14.87
CA ALA A 153 -0.91 -9.56 -15.55
C ALA A 153 -0.31 -8.53 -14.58
N GLU A 154 1.01 -8.36 -14.64
CA GLU A 154 1.72 -7.35 -13.85
C GLU A 154 1.34 -5.95 -14.30
N THR A 155 1.34 -5.04 -13.34
CA THR A 155 1.30 -3.61 -13.56
C THR A 155 2.27 -2.91 -12.63
N ARG A 156 2.61 -1.69 -13.02
CA ARG A 156 3.39 -0.75 -12.22
C ARG A 156 2.56 0.50 -12.00
N MET A 157 2.70 1.10 -10.83
CA MET A 157 1.95 2.31 -10.48
C MET A 157 2.74 3.20 -9.54
N VAL A 158 2.57 4.50 -9.72
CA VAL A 158 2.90 5.52 -8.73
C VAL A 158 1.60 6.02 -8.15
N PHE A 159 1.53 6.20 -6.84
CA PHE A 159 0.32 6.67 -6.19
C PHE A 159 0.62 7.48 -4.94
N THR A 160 -0.26 8.44 -4.65
CA THR A 160 -0.11 9.36 -3.52
C THR A 160 -1.35 9.29 -2.65
N MET A 161 -1.16 9.23 -1.34
CA MET A 161 -2.23 9.29 -0.35
C MET A 161 -1.85 10.29 0.74
N ASN A 162 -2.82 11.05 1.24
CA ASN A 162 -2.61 11.81 2.47
C ASN A 162 -2.58 10.87 3.69
N ALA A 163 -2.04 11.33 4.81
CA ALA A 163 -1.85 10.49 5.98
C ALA A 163 -3.17 9.98 6.58
N ARG A 164 -4.27 10.74 6.46
CA ARG A 164 -5.59 10.28 6.91
C ARG A 164 -6.09 9.11 6.05
N GLU A 165 -5.96 9.21 4.72
CA GLU A 165 -6.29 8.09 3.83
C GLU A 165 -5.39 6.90 4.10
N LEU A 166 -4.10 7.09 4.36
CA LEU A 166 -3.19 5.99 4.73
C LEU A 166 -3.63 5.29 6.01
N MET A 167 -4.01 6.04 7.05
CA MET A 167 -4.60 5.44 8.27
C MET A 167 -5.82 4.59 7.95
N HIS A 168 -6.72 5.08 7.10
CA HIS A 168 -7.90 4.32 6.65
C HIS A 168 -7.52 3.09 5.83
N PHE A 169 -6.59 3.24 4.89
CA PHE A 169 -6.08 2.17 4.04
C PHE A 169 -5.46 1.05 4.88
N PHE A 170 -4.61 1.36 5.86
CA PHE A 170 -3.97 0.37 6.74
C PHE A 170 -4.99 -0.36 7.61
N ASN A 171 -6.01 0.35 8.13
CA ASN A 171 -7.09 -0.27 8.88
C ASN A 171 -7.80 -1.38 8.11
N LEU A 172 -8.01 -1.18 6.80
CA LEU A 172 -8.71 -2.14 5.94
C LEU A 172 -7.76 -3.18 5.33
N ARG A 173 -6.60 -2.77 4.84
CA ARG A 173 -5.74 -3.58 3.97
C ARG A 173 -4.65 -4.33 4.70
N CYS A 174 -4.25 -3.90 5.90
CA CYS A 174 -3.37 -4.73 6.74
C CYS A 174 -4.12 -5.90 7.41
N CYS A 175 -5.45 -5.96 7.28
CA CYS A 175 -6.28 -7.02 7.85
C CYS A 175 -6.03 -8.37 7.16
N ASN A 176 -5.96 -9.46 7.92
CA ASN A 176 -5.80 -10.83 7.38
C ASN A 176 -6.99 -11.30 6.51
N ARG A 177 -8.10 -10.57 6.47
CA ARG A 177 -9.21 -10.83 5.55
C ARG A 177 -9.08 -10.13 4.20
N ALA A 178 -8.19 -9.15 4.08
CA ALA A 178 -7.83 -8.59 2.79
C ALA A 178 -7.08 -9.63 1.96
N GLN A 179 -7.24 -9.57 0.63
CA GLN A 179 -6.50 -10.42 -0.30
C GLN A 179 -4.99 -10.26 -0.04
N TRP A 180 -4.26 -11.38 -0.03
CA TRP A 180 -2.85 -11.49 0.36
C TRP A 180 -1.95 -10.44 -0.31
N GLU A 181 -2.21 -10.11 -1.58
CA GLU A 181 -1.37 -9.23 -2.37
C GLU A 181 -1.47 -7.77 -1.93
N ILE A 182 -2.70 -7.22 -1.85
CA ILE A 182 -2.92 -5.85 -1.36
C ILE A 182 -2.56 -5.74 0.12
N ARG A 183 -2.70 -6.84 0.87
CA ARG A 183 -2.25 -6.91 2.26
C ARG A 183 -0.74 -6.76 2.35
N ALA A 184 0.03 -7.53 1.59
CA ALA A 184 1.48 -7.38 1.57
C ALA A 184 1.92 -5.95 1.17
N LEU A 185 1.31 -5.36 0.15
CA LEU A 185 1.60 -3.97 -0.23
C LEU A 185 1.30 -2.98 0.92
N ALA A 186 0.17 -3.15 1.60
CA ALA A 186 -0.21 -2.27 2.72
C ALA A 186 0.74 -2.38 3.92
N TRP A 187 1.21 -3.58 4.24
CA TRP A 187 2.20 -3.79 5.30
C TRP A 187 3.57 -3.18 4.94
N ALA A 188 4.00 -3.28 3.67
CA ALA A 188 5.23 -2.63 3.21
C ALA A 188 5.13 -1.09 3.32
N MET A 189 4.02 -0.52 2.83
CA MET A 189 3.75 0.92 2.94
C MET A 189 3.71 1.38 4.41
N LEU A 190 3.09 0.62 5.30
CA LEU A 190 3.04 0.94 6.73
C LEU A 190 4.44 1.00 7.35
N GLY A 191 5.33 0.07 7.01
CA GLY A 191 6.71 0.07 7.48
C GLY A 191 7.48 1.31 7.04
N MET A 192 7.34 1.71 5.77
CA MET A 192 7.98 2.92 5.24
C MET A 192 7.42 4.17 5.94
N CYS A 193 6.10 4.24 6.13
CA CYS A 193 5.46 5.33 6.87
C CYS A 193 5.92 5.40 8.34
N MET A 194 6.09 4.26 9.02
CA MET A 194 6.61 4.20 10.39
C MET A 194 8.07 4.67 10.48
N ARG A 195 8.88 4.38 9.46
CA ARG A 195 10.28 4.83 9.40
C ARG A 195 10.36 6.35 9.27
N GLU A 196 9.57 6.95 8.38
CA GLU A 196 9.66 8.40 8.11
C GLU A 196 8.85 9.27 9.09
N ALA A 197 7.74 8.77 9.61
CA ALA A 197 6.84 9.53 10.51
C ALA A 197 6.31 8.64 11.64
N PRO A 198 7.19 8.16 12.54
CA PRO A 198 6.82 7.19 13.58
C PRO A 198 5.75 7.71 14.52
N SER A 199 5.74 9.01 14.82
CA SER A 199 4.74 9.62 15.72
C SER A 199 3.32 9.54 15.16
N LEU A 200 3.19 9.47 13.83
CA LEU A 200 1.95 9.41 13.09
C LEU A 200 1.49 7.97 12.85
N PHE A 201 2.42 7.07 12.49
CA PHE A 201 2.08 5.74 12.00
C PHE A 201 2.36 4.58 12.95
N SER A 202 3.09 4.76 14.06
CA SER A 202 3.34 3.66 15.02
C SER A 202 2.07 3.10 15.67
N ILE A 203 0.98 3.86 15.66
CA ILE A 203 -0.33 3.45 16.17
C ILE A 203 -1.26 2.92 15.07
N CYS A 204 -0.82 2.94 13.81
CA CYS A 204 -1.57 2.47 12.66
C CYS A 204 -1.41 0.97 12.45
N GLY A 205 -2.37 0.39 11.74
CA GLY A 205 -2.45 -1.04 11.48
C GLY A 205 -3.90 -1.43 11.22
N PRO A 206 -4.21 -2.72 11.12
CA PRO A 206 -5.60 -3.17 11.06
C PRO A 206 -6.30 -2.91 12.41
N PHE A 207 -7.62 -2.74 12.41
CA PHE A 207 -8.37 -2.42 13.64
C PHE A 207 -8.10 -3.34 14.85
N CYS A 208 -7.83 -4.63 14.62
CA CYS A 208 -7.51 -5.59 15.70
C CYS A 208 -6.14 -5.38 16.36
N ALA A 209 -5.27 -4.54 15.77
CA ALA A 209 -4.00 -4.16 16.38
C ALA A 209 -4.20 -3.31 17.64
N SER A 210 -5.16 -2.39 17.60
CA SER A 210 -5.40 -1.41 18.67
C SER A 210 -6.62 -1.74 19.54
N GLY A 211 -7.29 -2.88 19.30
CA GLY A 211 -8.49 -3.25 20.03
C GLY A 211 -9.08 -4.61 19.61
N ALA A 212 -10.36 -4.80 19.91
CA ALA A 212 -11.11 -5.97 19.45
C ALA A 212 -11.32 -5.93 17.92
N CYS A 213 -11.41 -7.09 17.29
CA CYS A 213 -11.69 -7.16 15.86
C CYS A 213 -13.12 -6.67 15.58
N PRO A 214 -13.32 -5.66 14.71
CA PRO A 214 -14.64 -5.10 14.43
C PRO A 214 -15.55 -6.06 13.67
N GLU A 215 -14.98 -7.11 13.06
CA GLU A 215 -15.70 -8.12 12.29
C GLU A 215 -16.51 -9.09 13.16
N GLY A 216 -16.35 -9.05 14.49
CA GLY A 216 -17.08 -9.89 15.43
C GLY A 216 -16.97 -11.39 15.09
N LYS A 217 -18.11 -12.02 14.77
CA LYS A 217 -18.18 -13.44 14.39
C LYS A 217 -17.40 -13.78 13.12
N MET A 218 -17.15 -12.80 12.26
CA MET A 218 -16.39 -12.96 11.02
C MET A 218 -14.90 -12.65 11.21
N SER A 219 -14.42 -12.56 12.46
CA SER A 219 -13.00 -12.43 12.75
C SER A 219 -12.20 -13.62 12.22
N CYS A 220 -10.97 -13.37 11.77
CA CYS A 220 -10.04 -14.44 11.41
C CYS A 220 -9.46 -15.20 12.63
N GLY A 221 -9.72 -14.72 13.86
CA GLY A 221 -9.18 -15.32 15.10
C GLY A 221 -7.71 -15.02 15.39
N LYS A 222 -6.99 -14.35 14.47
CA LYS A 222 -5.53 -14.18 14.50
C LYS A 222 -5.05 -12.82 15.00
N ALA A 223 -5.77 -12.18 15.92
CA ALA A 223 -5.41 -10.85 16.41
C ALA A 223 -4.04 -10.82 17.12
N GLY A 224 -3.68 -11.90 17.83
CA GLY A 224 -2.35 -12.05 18.45
C GLY A 224 -1.22 -12.03 17.42
N GLU A 225 -1.29 -12.88 16.40
CA GLU A 225 -0.31 -12.93 15.29
C GLU A 225 -0.17 -11.57 14.58
N VAL A 226 -1.28 -10.85 14.39
CA VAL A 226 -1.27 -9.52 13.77
C VAL A 226 -0.52 -8.50 14.61
N ARG A 227 -0.69 -8.51 15.94
CA ARG A 227 0.03 -7.61 16.84
C ARG A 227 1.51 -7.94 16.90
N GLU A 228 1.87 -9.22 16.97
CA GLU A 228 3.27 -9.65 16.93
C GLU A 228 3.95 -9.22 15.63
N ARG A 229 3.29 -9.39 14.48
CA ARG A 229 3.78 -8.90 13.18
C ARG A 229 3.97 -7.38 13.18
N LEU A 230 3.07 -6.63 13.81
CA LEU A 230 3.16 -5.17 13.91
C LEU A 230 4.37 -4.73 14.73
N GLU A 231 4.65 -5.39 15.85
CA GLU A 231 5.84 -5.08 16.64
C GLU A 231 7.14 -5.38 15.87
N LYS A 232 7.22 -6.52 15.18
CA LYS A 232 8.37 -6.82 14.30
C LYS A 232 8.56 -5.77 13.21
N LEU A 233 7.46 -5.28 12.61
CA LEU A 233 7.54 -4.23 11.60
C LEU A 233 8.04 -2.90 12.19
N LYS A 234 7.60 -2.54 13.41
CA LYS A 234 8.08 -1.33 14.11
C LYS A 234 9.57 -1.40 14.38
N GLU A 235 10.06 -2.53 14.88
CA GLU A 235 11.49 -2.76 15.11
C GLU A 235 12.29 -2.60 13.82
N LEU A 236 11.82 -3.20 12.72
CA LEU A 236 12.43 -3.10 11.40
C LEU A 236 12.41 -1.66 10.84
N ALA A 237 11.32 -0.93 11.03
CA ALA A 237 11.23 0.46 10.60
C ALA A 237 12.18 1.36 11.41
N ALA A 238 12.30 1.12 12.71
CA ALA A 238 13.17 1.88 13.60
C ALA A 238 14.67 1.68 13.33
N SER A 239 15.07 0.54 12.73
CA SER A 239 16.47 0.30 12.35
C SER A 239 16.95 1.08 11.12
N GLY A 240 16.09 1.90 10.49
CA GLY A 240 16.46 2.69 9.31
C GLY A 240 16.68 1.85 8.05
N THR A 241 16.09 0.65 8.03
CA THR A 241 16.17 -0.37 7.00
C THR A 241 15.62 0.11 5.65
N SER A 242 16.13 -0.43 4.54
CA SER A 242 15.75 -0.01 3.19
C SER A 242 14.31 -0.41 2.80
N ASP A 243 13.75 0.28 1.80
CA ASP A 243 12.43 -0.04 1.24
C ASP A 243 12.34 -1.49 0.70
N ALA A 244 13.45 -2.01 0.16
CA ALA A 244 13.55 -3.36 -0.37
C ALA A 244 13.45 -4.42 0.75
N GLU A 245 14.06 -4.14 1.90
CA GLU A 245 13.99 -5.02 3.07
C GLU A 245 12.61 -4.97 3.73
N ILE A 246 11.97 -3.79 3.80
CA ILE A 246 10.58 -3.66 4.26
C ILE A 246 9.62 -4.41 3.31
N SER A 247 9.81 -4.28 2.00
CA SER A 247 9.04 -5.01 0.99
C SER A 247 9.23 -6.53 1.13
N ARG A 248 10.46 -6.98 1.38
CA ARG A 248 10.76 -8.39 1.66
C ARG A 248 10.05 -8.89 2.90
N PHE A 249 10.14 -8.16 4.02
CA PHE A 249 9.41 -8.50 5.24
C PHE A 249 7.93 -8.69 4.97
N ALA A 250 7.31 -7.77 4.23
CA ALA A 250 5.88 -7.86 3.92
C ALA A 250 5.54 -9.09 3.08
N ARG A 251 6.35 -9.45 2.08
CA ARG A 251 6.15 -10.67 1.28
C ARG A 251 6.24 -11.94 2.12
N GLU A 252 7.21 -12.01 3.03
CA GLU A 252 7.47 -13.22 3.83
C GLU A 252 6.47 -13.40 4.97
N ASN A 253 5.91 -12.30 5.50
CA ASN A 253 5.09 -12.35 6.71
C ASN A 253 3.60 -12.11 6.47
N CYS A 254 3.21 -11.58 5.30
CA CYS A 254 1.83 -11.15 5.05
C CYS A 254 1.13 -11.90 3.91
N ILE A 255 1.82 -12.77 3.18
CA ILE A 255 1.26 -13.54 2.07
C ILE A 255 0.64 -14.84 2.59
#